data_AF-A0A930XBE7-F1
#
_entry.id   AF-A0A930XBE7-F1
#
_cell.length_a   1.000
_cell.length_b   1.000
_cell.length_c   1.000
_cell.angle_alpha   90.00
_cell.angle_beta   90.00
_cell.angle_gamma   90.00
#
_symmetry.space_group_name_H-M   'P 1'
#
loop_
_entity.id
_entity.type
_entity.pdbx_description
1 polymer ?
#
loop_
_entity_poly.entity_id
_entity_poly.type
_entity_poly.pdbx_seq_one_letter_code
_entity_poly.pdbx_strand_id
1 'polypeptide(L)'
;MTISLYSQSSENITLSDAITNCLSVLEGAVALVYAPQFCQLLTLDNDGNLLNSYDKIISNNYQDSYIFEARIFNPNYELRWLNENSGKGKAVLISENELDNYLSAESNSLDIIKTINQKYLLWGEKAKTQLNNNWQRLSAARIGSLDIPISTPLSQDKRVYLNFREYLQVMDNFGNVRVGEGRLINLEVK
;
A
#
# COMPACT_ATOMS: atom_id res chain seq x y z
N MET A 1 4.65 -18.88 18.97
CA MET A 1 4.11 -17.55 19.27
C MET A 1 3.11 -17.26 18.18
N THR A 2 1.82 -17.20 18.51
CA THR A 2 0.77 -16.80 17.56
C THR A 2 0.92 -15.32 17.25
N ILE A 3 0.76 -14.95 15.98
CA ILE A 3 0.79 -13.55 15.54
C ILE A 3 -0.67 -13.14 15.42
N SER A 4 -1.04 -12.00 16.00
CA SER A 4 -2.37 -11.43 15.81
C SER A 4 -2.32 -10.47 14.63
N LEU A 5 -3.23 -10.64 13.67
CA LEU A 5 -3.44 -9.68 12.59
C LEU A 5 -4.79 -8.99 12.80
N TYR A 6 -4.74 -7.70 13.09
CA TYR A 6 -5.92 -6.88 13.35
C TYR A 6 -6.40 -6.23 12.06
N SER A 7 -7.72 -6.06 11.95
CA SER A 7 -8.37 -5.32 10.88
C SER A 7 -9.50 -4.46 11.43
N GLN A 8 -9.66 -3.26 10.90
CA GLN A 8 -10.85 -2.42 11.06
C GLN A 8 -11.33 -1.98 9.67
N SER A 9 -12.62 -1.73 9.50
CA SER A 9 -13.18 -1.35 8.20
C SER A 9 -14.23 -0.26 8.31
N SER A 10 -14.40 0.51 7.23
CA SER A 10 -15.53 1.43 7.05
C SER A 10 -16.12 1.19 5.66
N GLU A 11 -17.45 1.18 5.59
CA GLU A 11 -18.19 1.13 4.32
C GLU A 11 -18.63 2.54 3.90
N ASN A 12 -18.91 2.73 2.61
CA ASN A 12 -19.43 3.98 2.05
C ASN A 12 -18.59 5.24 2.41
N ILE A 13 -17.26 5.09 2.44
CA ILE A 13 -16.30 6.14 2.78
C ILE A 13 -15.51 6.56 1.53
N THR A 14 -15.14 7.84 1.44
CA THR A 14 -14.23 8.31 0.38
C THR A 14 -12.79 7.88 0.67
N LEU A 15 -11.92 7.89 -0.34
CA LEU A 15 -10.49 7.62 -0.11
C LEU A 15 -9.89 8.70 0.81
N SER A 16 -10.22 9.97 0.56
CA SER A 16 -9.73 11.11 1.33
C SER A 16 -10.12 11.02 2.82
N ASP A 17 -11.37 10.65 3.12
CA ASP A 17 -11.82 10.46 4.50
C ASP A 17 -11.13 9.25 5.16
N ALA A 18 -10.94 8.15 4.41
CA ALA A 18 -10.25 6.97 4.92
C ALA A 18 -8.78 7.26 5.27
N ILE A 19 -8.08 8.03 4.41
CA ILE A 19 -6.73 8.53 4.69
C ILE A 19 -6.74 9.42 5.92
N THR A 20 -7.63 10.40 5.97
CA THR A 20 -7.73 11.37 7.09
C THR A 20 -7.88 10.64 8.43
N ASN A 21 -8.77 9.65 8.50
CA ASN A 21 -9.00 8.91 9.73
C ASN A 21 -7.80 8.05 10.15
N CYS A 22 -7.00 7.57 9.19
CA CYS A 22 -5.85 6.70 9.44
C CYS A 22 -4.50 7.45 9.43
N LEU A 23 -4.50 8.78 9.23
CA LEU A 23 -3.29 9.55 8.90
C LEU A 23 -2.19 9.41 9.97
N SER A 24 -2.58 9.37 11.24
CA SER A 24 -1.66 9.27 12.38
C SER A 24 -0.84 7.97 12.41
N VAL A 25 -1.27 6.91 11.72
CA VAL A 25 -0.54 5.63 11.64
C VAL A 25 0.10 5.36 10.28
N LEU A 26 -0.19 6.22 9.28
CA LEU A 26 0.30 6.09 7.92
C LEU A 26 1.50 7.02 7.62
N GLU A 27 2.20 7.50 8.65
CA GLU A 27 3.42 8.29 8.47
C GLU A 27 4.43 7.56 7.56
N GLY A 28 4.98 8.30 6.60
CA GLY A 28 5.95 7.78 5.64
C GLY A 28 5.41 6.70 4.70
N ALA A 29 4.09 6.54 4.60
CA ALA A 29 3.49 5.52 3.75
C ALA A 29 3.71 5.79 2.25
N VAL A 30 3.78 4.69 1.53
CA VAL A 30 3.72 4.65 0.07
C VAL A 30 2.34 4.18 -0.34
N ALA A 31 1.76 4.80 -1.37
CA ALA A 31 0.50 4.36 -1.94
C ALA A 31 0.71 3.74 -3.32
N LEU A 32 0.08 2.60 -3.57
CA LEU A 32 -0.12 2.04 -4.91
C LEU A 32 -1.57 2.33 -5.32
N VAL A 33 -1.75 3.13 -6.37
CA VAL A 33 -3.07 3.61 -6.79
C VAL A 33 -3.38 3.17 -8.22
N TYR A 34 -4.58 2.63 -8.40
CA TYR A 34 -5.14 2.21 -9.68
C TYR A 34 -6.26 3.15 -10.11
N ALA A 35 -6.18 3.64 -11.34
CA ALA A 35 -7.16 4.51 -11.98
C ALA A 35 -7.26 4.18 -13.48
N PRO A 36 -8.30 4.64 -14.22
CA PRO A 36 -8.46 4.34 -15.64
C PRO A 36 -7.25 4.69 -16.52
N GLN A 37 -6.50 5.72 -16.15
CA GLN A 37 -5.40 6.27 -16.95
C GLN A 37 -4.02 6.00 -16.36
N PHE A 38 -3.93 5.45 -15.14
CA PHE A 38 -2.64 5.21 -14.50
C PHE A 38 -2.68 4.10 -13.45
N CYS A 39 -1.54 3.46 -13.27
CA CYS A 39 -1.18 2.66 -12.11
C CYS A 39 0.16 3.19 -11.64
N GLN A 40 0.22 3.82 -10.47
CA GLN A 40 1.43 4.51 -10.02
C GLN A 40 1.64 4.38 -8.51
N LEU A 41 2.91 4.55 -8.10
CA LEU A 41 3.28 4.72 -6.71
C LEU A 41 3.28 6.21 -6.35
N LEU A 42 2.79 6.53 -5.16
CA LEU A 42 2.68 7.89 -4.61
C LEU A 42 3.26 7.91 -3.18
N THR A 43 3.63 9.07 -2.70
CA THR A 43 3.94 9.29 -1.27
C THR A 43 2.74 9.94 -0.58
N LEU A 44 2.47 9.55 0.66
CA LEU A 44 1.52 10.24 1.52
C LEU A 44 2.26 11.33 2.30
N ASP A 45 1.78 12.58 2.23
CA ASP A 45 2.29 13.67 3.07
C ASP A 45 1.57 13.77 4.42
N ASN A 46 2.06 14.66 5.28
CA ASN A 46 1.54 14.85 6.63
C ASN A 46 0.15 15.53 6.67
N ASP A 47 -0.31 16.08 5.54
CA ASP A 47 -1.62 16.71 5.40
C ASP A 47 -2.65 15.74 4.80
N GLY A 48 -2.26 14.49 4.52
CA GLY A 48 -3.12 13.46 3.97
C GLY A 48 -3.21 13.46 2.43
N ASN A 49 -2.33 14.18 1.73
CA ASN A 49 -2.33 14.21 0.28
C ASN A 49 -1.43 13.12 -0.31
N LEU A 50 -1.89 12.50 -1.39
CA LEU A 50 -1.07 11.61 -2.21
C LEU A 50 -0.35 12.40 -3.31
N LEU A 51 0.97 12.40 -3.26
CA LEU A 51 1.87 13.13 -4.15
C LEU A 51 2.60 12.20 -5.11
N ASN A 52 2.70 12.59 -6.38
CA ASN A 52 3.55 11.89 -7.35
C ASN A 52 5.00 12.42 -7.35
N SER A 53 5.85 11.88 -8.22
CA SER A 53 7.27 12.26 -8.36
C SER A 53 7.54 13.70 -8.82
N TYR A 54 6.51 14.47 -9.11
CA TYR A 54 6.55 15.88 -9.50
C TYR A 54 5.87 16.78 -8.46
N ASP A 55 5.66 16.27 -7.24
CA ASP A 55 4.95 16.92 -6.12
C ASP A 55 3.51 17.34 -6.46
N LYS A 56 2.89 16.70 -7.46
CA LYS A 56 1.50 16.96 -7.81
C LYS A 56 0.57 16.09 -6.96
N ILE A 57 -0.41 16.72 -6.34
CA ILE A 57 -1.49 16.06 -5.61
C ILE A 57 -2.41 15.30 -6.58
N ILE A 58 -2.67 14.02 -6.28
CA ILE A 58 -3.48 13.08 -7.09
C ILE A 58 -4.81 12.70 -6.40
N SER A 59 -4.94 12.95 -5.10
CA SER A 59 -6.18 12.71 -4.36
C SER A 59 -6.69 14.03 -3.76
N ASN A 60 -7.73 14.60 -4.37
CA ASN A 60 -8.64 15.50 -3.69
C ASN A 60 -10.05 14.91 -3.80
N ASN A 61 -11.01 15.38 -2.99
CA ASN A 61 -12.37 14.81 -2.93
C ASN A 61 -13.06 14.62 -4.29
N TYR A 62 -12.74 15.42 -5.31
CA TYR A 62 -13.29 15.27 -6.67
C TYR A 62 -12.58 14.18 -7.48
N GLN A 63 -11.31 13.89 -7.19
CA GLN A 63 -10.49 12.88 -7.86
C GLN A 63 -10.73 11.45 -7.36
N ASP A 64 -11.26 11.28 -6.14
CA ASP A 64 -11.56 9.95 -5.57
C ASP A 64 -12.50 9.13 -6.47
N SER A 65 -13.42 9.80 -7.18
CA SER A 65 -14.33 9.16 -8.14
C SER A 65 -13.64 8.50 -9.32
N TYR A 66 -12.40 8.89 -9.65
CA TYR A 66 -11.60 8.33 -10.74
C TYR A 66 -10.59 7.28 -10.26
N ILE A 67 -10.45 7.09 -8.95
CA ILE A 67 -9.59 6.04 -8.38
C ILE A 67 -10.44 4.78 -8.21
N PHE A 68 -9.94 3.64 -8.71
CA PHE A 68 -10.59 2.35 -8.53
C PHE A 68 -10.15 1.69 -7.23
N GLU A 69 -8.85 1.71 -6.94
CA GLU A 69 -8.27 1.08 -5.76
C GLU A 69 -7.06 1.89 -5.29
N ALA A 70 -6.89 1.96 -3.97
CA ALA A 70 -5.68 2.46 -3.33
C ALA A 70 -5.22 1.50 -2.24
N ARG A 71 -3.93 1.16 -2.24
CA ARG A 71 -3.25 0.45 -1.15
C ARG A 71 -2.15 1.33 -0.60
N ILE A 72 -2.32 1.81 0.62
CA ILE A 72 -1.44 2.77 1.29
C ILE A 72 -0.77 2.04 2.45
N PHE A 73 0.54 1.88 2.39
CA PHE A 73 1.25 0.96 3.24
C PHE A 73 2.55 1.55 3.78
N ASN A 74 2.86 1.16 5.01
CA ASN A 74 4.16 1.29 5.64
C ASN A 74 4.48 -0.04 6.36
N PRO A 75 5.65 -0.16 7.03
CA PRO A 75 6.03 -1.41 7.66
C PRO A 75 5.02 -1.95 8.69
N ASN A 76 4.23 -1.06 9.30
CA ASN A 76 3.37 -1.38 10.44
C ASN A 76 1.90 -1.51 10.03
N TYR A 77 1.43 -0.69 9.09
CA TYR A 77 0.02 -0.60 8.69
C TYR A 77 -0.16 -0.70 7.17
N GLU A 78 -1.30 -1.23 6.75
CA GLU A 78 -1.78 -1.11 5.37
C GLU A 78 -3.26 -0.70 5.36
N LEU A 79 -3.55 0.47 4.81
CA LEU A 79 -4.90 0.92 4.46
C LEU A 79 -5.20 0.51 3.02
N ARG A 80 -6.32 -0.19 2.83
CA ARG A 80 -6.87 -0.54 1.52
C ARG A 80 -8.16 0.20 1.33
N TRP A 81 -8.36 0.73 0.14
CA TRP A 81 -9.62 1.33 -0.25
C TRP A 81 -10.00 0.87 -1.64
N LEU A 82 -11.23 0.40 -1.78
CA LEU A 82 -11.81 -0.01 -3.06
C LEU A 82 -13.02 0.86 -3.35
N ASN A 83 -13.06 1.48 -4.52
CA ASN A 83 -14.20 2.24 -5.00
C ASN A 83 -15.32 1.28 -5.43
N GLU A 84 -16.49 1.45 -4.84
CA GLU A 84 -17.66 0.62 -5.16
C GLU A 84 -18.81 1.45 -5.72
N ASN A 85 -18.83 2.76 -5.44
CA ASN A 85 -19.89 3.66 -5.83
C ASN A 85 -19.38 5.10 -6.02
N SER A 86 -18.90 5.39 -7.23
CA SER A 86 -18.64 6.76 -7.71
C SER A 86 -17.80 7.62 -6.77
N GLY A 87 -16.74 7.05 -6.17
CA GLY A 87 -15.83 7.74 -5.25
C GLY A 87 -16.09 7.45 -3.77
N LYS A 88 -17.06 6.59 -3.47
CA LYS A 88 -17.22 5.97 -2.15
C LYS A 88 -17.07 4.47 -2.27
N GLY A 89 -16.57 3.84 -1.22
CA GLY A 89 -16.51 2.39 -1.15
C GLY A 89 -16.02 1.91 0.19
N LYS A 90 -15.22 0.85 0.16
CA LYS A 90 -14.81 0.12 1.36
C LYS A 90 -13.37 0.43 1.72
N ALA A 91 -13.15 0.92 2.94
CA ALA A 91 -11.83 1.04 3.55
C ALA A 91 -11.57 -0.13 4.51
N VAL A 92 -10.35 -0.67 4.50
CA VAL A 92 -9.88 -1.66 5.48
C VAL A 92 -8.46 -1.30 5.91
N LEU A 93 -8.25 -1.05 7.20
CA LEU A 93 -6.94 -0.89 7.81
C LEU A 93 -6.51 -2.22 8.43
N ILE A 94 -5.31 -2.70 8.12
CA ILE A 94 -4.77 -3.97 8.62
C ILE A 94 -3.40 -3.74 9.27
N SER A 95 -3.16 -4.35 10.44
CA SER A 95 -1.92 -4.21 11.21
C SER A 95 -1.62 -5.42 12.09
N GLU A 96 -0.35 -5.65 12.41
CA GLU A 96 0.04 -6.57 13.50
C GLU A 96 -0.07 -5.89 14.88
N ASN A 97 -0.26 -4.57 14.90
CA ASN A 97 -0.57 -3.80 16.10
C ASN A 97 -2.09 -3.73 16.29
N GLU A 98 -2.53 -3.64 17.55
CA GLU A 98 -3.93 -3.39 17.88
C GLU A 98 -4.42 -2.10 17.20
N LEU A 99 -5.65 -2.15 16.71
CA LEU A 99 -6.30 -1.03 16.04
C LEU A 99 -7.42 -0.52 16.95
N ASP A 100 -7.44 0.79 17.19
CA ASP A 100 -8.49 1.44 17.98
C ASP A 100 -8.97 2.72 17.31
N ASN A 101 -10.28 2.82 17.10
CA ASN A 101 -10.97 4.02 16.62
C ASN A 101 -10.44 4.68 15.32
N TYR A 102 -9.89 3.91 14.36
CA TYR A 102 -9.48 4.44 13.05
C TYR A 102 -10.59 4.36 12.01
N LEU A 103 -11.34 3.27 11.98
CA LEU A 103 -12.47 3.05 11.07
C LEU A 103 -13.71 2.63 11.87
N SER A 104 -14.89 2.66 11.25
CA SER A 104 -16.17 2.63 11.99
C SER A 104 -16.56 1.25 12.52
N ALA A 105 -16.11 0.17 11.88
CA ALA A 105 -16.34 -1.18 12.38
C ALA A 105 -15.38 -1.52 13.52
N GLU A 106 -15.85 -2.35 14.45
CA GLU A 106 -15.02 -2.88 15.54
C GLU A 106 -13.80 -3.63 14.99
N SER A 107 -12.70 -3.58 15.75
CA SER A 107 -11.50 -4.31 15.38
C SER A 107 -11.73 -5.81 15.48
N ASN A 108 -11.43 -6.51 14.39
CA ASN A 108 -11.41 -7.96 14.34
C ASN A 108 -9.96 -8.44 14.28
N SER A 109 -9.66 -9.56 14.91
CA SER A 109 -8.36 -10.21 14.83
C SER A 109 -8.45 -11.55 14.12
N LEU A 110 -7.40 -11.88 13.38
CA LEU A 110 -7.19 -13.17 12.77
C LEU A 110 -6.06 -13.88 13.49
N ASP A 111 -6.31 -15.13 13.90
CA ASP A 111 -5.27 -16.00 14.45
C ASP A 111 -4.33 -16.46 13.33
N ILE A 112 -3.09 -15.97 13.36
CA ILE A 112 -2.06 -16.33 12.39
C ILE A 112 -1.09 -17.32 13.02
N ILE A 113 -0.95 -18.48 12.37
CA ILE A 113 -0.03 -19.53 12.84
C ILE A 113 1.40 -19.32 12.39
N LYS A 114 1.60 -18.60 11.27
CA LYS A 114 2.92 -18.32 10.69
C LYS A 114 2.84 -17.21 9.66
N THR A 115 3.92 -16.47 9.47
CA THR A 115 4.10 -15.52 8.37
C THR A 115 5.17 -15.98 7.39
N ILE A 116 5.01 -15.59 6.12
CA ILE A 116 6.05 -15.74 5.09
C ILE A 116 6.39 -14.36 4.55
N ASN A 117 7.68 -14.00 4.59
CA ASN A 117 8.17 -12.79 3.95
C ASN A 117 8.47 -13.08 2.48
N GLN A 118 7.83 -12.34 1.59
CA GLN A 118 7.92 -12.45 0.14
C GLN A 118 8.46 -11.16 -0.47
N LYS A 119 8.99 -11.26 -1.69
CA LYS A 119 9.51 -10.12 -2.45
C LYS A 119 9.06 -10.19 -3.89
N TYR A 120 8.48 -9.10 -4.37
CA TYR A 120 8.19 -8.92 -5.80
C TYR A 120 9.23 -8.00 -6.42
N LEU A 121 9.90 -8.47 -7.47
CA LEU A 121 10.80 -7.63 -8.25
C LEU A 121 10.00 -6.60 -9.04
N LEU A 122 10.31 -5.31 -8.86
CA LEU A 122 9.81 -4.27 -9.75
C LEU A 122 10.65 -4.27 -11.03
N TRP A 123 10.04 -4.69 -12.13
CA TRP A 123 10.75 -4.90 -13.39
C TRP A 123 11.17 -3.57 -14.02
N GLY A 124 12.46 -3.46 -14.34
CA GLY A 124 13.04 -2.29 -15.00
C GLY A 124 14.47 -2.03 -14.52
N GLU A 125 15.14 -1.13 -15.23
CA GLU A 125 16.46 -0.63 -14.87
C GLU A 125 16.38 0.86 -14.56
N LYS A 126 17.37 1.38 -13.83
CA LYS A 126 17.46 2.81 -13.55
C LYS A 126 17.44 3.64 -14.84
N ALA A 127 16.45 4.50 -14.98
CA ALA A 127 16.42 5.48 -16.06
C ALA A 127 17.37 6.65 -15.75
N LYS A 128 17.86 7.33 -16.80
CA LYS A 128 18.72 8.52 -16.66
C LYS A 128 17.94 9.79 -16.28
N THR A 129 16.62 9.72 -16.22
CA THR A 129 15.77 10.87 -15.85
C THR A 129 16.02 11.28 -14.41
N GLN A 130 16.25 12.59 -14.20
CA GLN A 130 16.33 13.17 -12.87
C GLN A 130 14.93 13.56 -12.41
N LEU A 131 14.54 13.06 -11.24
CA LEU A 131 13.28 13.39 -10.56
C LEU A 131 13.59 14.21 -9.30
N ASN A 132 12.54 14.61 -8.59
CA ASN A 132 12.64 15.22 -7.27
C ASN A 132 13.45 14.34 -6.30
N ASN A 133 13.97 14.98 -5.25
CA ASN A 133 14.65 14.26 -4.16
C ASN A 133 13.70 13.19 -3.59
N ASN A 134 14.23 11.98 -3.35
CA ASN A 134 13.50 10.80 -2.88
C ASN A 134 12.68 10.02 -3.92
N TRP A 135 12.89 10.29 -5.21
CA TRP A 135 12.30 9.50 -6.28
C TRP A 135 13.37 8.90 -7.21
N GLN A 136 13.09 7.71 -7.73
CA GLN A 136 13.88 7.07 -8.79
C GLN A 136 12.93 6.55 -9.88
N ARG A 137 13.36 6.57 -11.15
CA ARG A 137 12.58 6.01 -12.26
C ARG A 137 13.17 4.67 -12.70
N LEU A 138 12.33 3.65 -12.73
CA LEU A 138 12.62 2.39 -13.42
C LEU A 138 12.03 2.45 -14.83
N SER A 139 12.75 1.91 -15.81
CA SER A 139 12.27 1.82 -17.19
C SER A 139 12.73 0.53 -17.85
N ALA A 140 11.88 -0.03 -18.69
CA ALA A 140 12.23 -1.12 -19.59
C ALA A 140 11.44 -1.02 -20.89
N ALA A 141 12.07 -1.50 -21.96
CA ALA A 141 11.40 -1.59 -23.26
C ALA A 141 10.08 -2.39 -23.11
N ARG A 142 9.01 -1.91 -23.74
CA ARG A 142 7.65 -2.50 -23.80
C ARG A 142 6.75 -2.37 -22.56
N ILE A 143 7.29 -2.15 -21.36
CA ILE A 143 6.47 -1.95 -20.15
C ILE A 143 6.43 -0.49 -19.67
N GLY A 144 7.24 0.38 -20.28
CA GLY A 144 7.22 1.82 -20.00
C GLY A 144 8.14 2.19 -18.84
N SER A 145 7.70 3.17 -18.04
CA SER A 145 8.45 3.67 -16.90
C SER A 145 7.57 3.73 -15.67
N LEU A 146 8.18 3.52 -14.51
CA LEU A 146 7.53 3.59 -13.21
C LEU A 146 8.39 4.43 -12.26
N ASP A 147 7.78 5.45 -11.68
CA ASP A 147 8.41 6.27 -10.66
C ASP A 147 8.21 5.64 -9.29
N ILE A 148 9.30 5.52 -8.54
CA ILE A 148 9.38 4.81 -7.27
C ILE A 148 9.82 5.80 -6.18
N PRO A 149 9.07 5.91 -5.08
CA PRO A 149 9.44 6.75 -3.94
C PRO A 149 10.50 6.05 -3.09
N ILE A 150 11.77 6.17 -3.50
CA ILE A 150 12.92 5.67 -2.76
C ILE A 150 14.01 6.74 -2.69
N SER A 151 14.47 7.03 -1.47
CA SER A 151 15.58 7.94 -1.20
C SER A 151 16.95 7.32 -1.44
N THR A 152 17.03 5.98 -1.40
CA THR A 152 18.27 5.26 -1.66
C THR A 152 18.65 5.37 -3.14
N PRO A 153 19.83 5.91 -3.48
CA PRO A 153 20.26 5.99 -4.87
C PRO A 153 20.36 4.61 -5.49
N LEU A 154 19.73 4.43 -6.66
CA LEU A 154 19.83 3.18 -7.40
C LEU A 154 21.13 3.19 -8.22
N SER A 155 21.98 2.17 -8.12
CA SER A 155 23.07 1.92 -9.07
C SER A 155 22.61 0.90 -10.14
N GLN A 156 23.36 0.75 -11.24
CA GLN A 156 22.94 -0.09 -12.38
C GLN A 156 22.77 -1.58 -12.04
N ASP A 157 23.54 -2.07 -11.08
CA ASP A 157 23.54 -3.44 -10.57
C ASP A 157 22.40 -3.72 -9.58
N LYS A 158 21.75 -2.67 -9.07
CA LYS A 158 20.71 -2.79 -8.05
C LYS A 158 19.33 -2.99 -8.66
N ARG A 159 18.46 -3.62 -7.87
CA ARG A 159 17.05 -3.85 -8.20
C ARG A 159 16.16 -3.36 -7.07
N VAL A 160 14.93 -3.01 -7.41
CA VAL A 160 13.92 -2.59 -6.44
C VAL A 160 12.93 -3.72 -6.23
N TYR A 161 12.62 -4.00 -4.97
CA TYR A 161 11.66 -5.00 -4.56
C TYR A 161 10.53 -4.37 -3.77
N LEU A 162 9.30 -4.80 -4.02
CA LEU A 162 8.17 -4.59 -3.14
C LEU A 162 8.13 -5.76 -2.15
N ASN A 163 8.38 -5.47 -0.88
CA ASN A 163 8.29 -6.45 0.19
C ASN A 163 6.83 -6.68 0.55
N PHE A 164 6.48 -7.95 0.70
CA PHE A 164 5.13 -8.42 1.00
C PHE A 164 5.19 -9.45 2.12
N ARG A 165 4.15 -9.51 2.96
CA ARG A 165 4.04 -10.51 4.02
C ARG A 165 2.76 -11.30 3.83
N GLU A 166 2.86 -12.62 3.76
CA GLU A 166 1.73 -13.53 3.79
C GLU A 166 1.47 -14.00 5.22
N TYR A 167 0.19 -14.09 5.60
CA TYR A 167 -0.27 -14.54 6.90
C TYR A 167 -1.01 -15.86 6.73
N LEU A 168 -0.46 -16.92 7.33
CA LEU A 168 -0.97 -18.27 7.19
C LEU A 168 -1.96 -18.61 8.29
N GLN A 169 -3.06 -19.24 7.90
CA GLN A 169 -4.11 -19.72 8.80
C GLN A 169 -4.37 -21.21 8.59
N VAL A 170 -4.76 -21.88 9.67
CA VAL A 170 -5.31 -23.24 9.57
C VAL A 170 -6.61 -23.18 8.79
N MET A 171 -6.72 -24.02 7.75
CA MET A 171 -7.91 -24.09 6.91
C MET A 171 -8.93 -25.07 7.48
N ASP A 172 -8.47 -26.18 8.05
CA ASP A 172 -9.30 -27.26 8.56
C ASP A 172 -8.60 -28.09 9.65
N ASN A 173 -9.34 -29.06 10.19
CA ASN A 173 -8.87 -29.96 11.24
C ASN A 173 -7.98 -31.11 10.74
N PHE A 174 -7.62 -31.13 9.45
CA PHE A 174 -6.75 -32.15 8.84
C PHE A 174 -5.31 -31.66 8.68
N GLY A 175 -5.00 -30.45 9.16
CA GLY A 175 -3.66 -29.87 9.10
C GLY A 175 -3.38 -29.08 7.83
N ASN A 176 -4.41 -28.79 7.01
CA ASN A 176 -4.22 -27.94 5.83
C ASN A 176 -4.07 -26.48 6.24
N VAL A 177 -3.19 -25.76 5.53
CA VAL A 177 -2.86 -24.36 5.77
C VAL A 177 -3.09 -23.55 4.50
N ARG A 178 -3.64 -22.35 4.64
CA ARG A 178 -3.86 -21.40 3.54
C ARG A 178 -3.26 -20.04 3.85
N VAL A 179 -3.02 -19.23 2.82
CA VAL A 179 -2.83 -17.78 2.99
C VAL A 179 -4.20 -17.18 3.33
N GLY A 180 -4.34 -16.69 4.55
CA GLY A 180 -5.56 -16.03 5.02
C GLY A 180 -5.61 -14.57 4.61
N GLU A 181 -4.46 -13.90 4.64
CA GLU A 181 -4.30 -12.49 4.30
C GLU A 181 -2.85 -12.24 3.84
N GLY A 182 -2.60 -11.11 3.20
CA GLY A 182 -1.23 -10.63 2.93
C GLY A 182 -1.11 -9.13 3.18
N ARG A 183 0.08 -8.54 3.26
CA ARG A 183 0.25 -7.08 3.39
C ARG A 183 1.43 -6.55 2.58
N LEU A 184 1.24 -5.43 1.89
CA LEU A 184 2.36 -4.65 1.36
C LEU A 184 3.11 -4.00 2.53
N ILE A 185 4.45 -4.03 2.50
CA ILE A 185 5.28 -3.62 3.65
C ILE A 185 6.10 -2.37 3.33
N ASN A 186 6.98 -2.45 2.34
CA ASN A 186 7.81 -1.33 1.90
C ASN A 186 8.47 -1.63 0.54
N LEU A 187 9.18 -0.63 0.03
CA LEU A 187 10.07 -0.76 -1.11
C LEU A 187 11.52 -0.88 -0.63
N GLU A 188 12.29 -1.75 -1.25
CA GLU A 188 13.67 -2.03 -0.88
C GLU A 188 14.59 -2.09 -2.10
N VAL A 189 15.77 -1.48 -2.00
CA VAL A 189 16.84 -1.59 -2.98
C VAL A 189 17.81 -2.71 -2.57
N LYS A 190 18.13 -3.63 -3.48
CA LYS A 190 19.10 -4.72 -3.26
C LYS A 190 20.09 -4.86 -4.38
#